data_AF-A0A1J3GTB8-F1
#
_entry.id   AF-A0A1J3GTB8-F1
#
_cell.length_a   1.000
_cell.length_b   1.000
_cell.length_c   1.000
_cell.angle_alpha   90.00
_cell.angle_beta   90.00
_cell.angle_gamma   90.00
#
_symmetry.space_group_name_H-M   'P 1'
#
loop_
_entity.id
_entity.type
_entity.pdbx_description
1 polymer ?
#
loop_
_entity_poly.entity_id
_entity_poly.type
_entity_poly.pdbx_seq_one_letter_code
_entity_poly.pdbx_strand_id
1 'polypeptide(L)' 'RGHQVVEDGYEFFAKRRLVTIFSAPNYGGEFDNAGALLSVDQSLVCSFEILKPAPASSSNPLKKVPKMGKS' A
#
# COMPACT_ATOMS: atom_id res chain seq x y z
N ARG A 1 1.31 10.26 5.72
CA ARG A 1 1.15 9.28 6.83
C ARG A 1 0.84 7.91 6.24
N GLY A 2 1.03 6.83 7.00
CA GLY A 2 0.59 5.47 6.60
C GLY A 2 -0.38 4.89 7.64
N HIS A 3 -0.41 3.56 7.74
CA HIS A 3 -1.08 2.79 8.82
C HIS A 3 -2.62 2.72 8.77
N GLN A 4 -3.28 3.45 7.87
CA GLN A 4 -4.72 3.31 7.61
C GLN A 4 -4.92 2.75 6.21
N VAL A 5 -5.65 1.64 6.09
CA VAL A 5 -6.09 1.10 4.79
C VAL A 5 -7.02 2.13 4.13
N VAL A 6 -6.77 2.42 2.85
CA VAL A 6 -7.59 3.30 2.02
C VAL A 6 -7.81 2.61 0.68
N GLU A 7 -9.00 2.77 0.09
CA GLU A 7 -9.47 2.00 -1.07
C GLU A 7 -8.53 2.07 -2.27
N ASP A 8 -8.11 3.28 -2.66
CA ASP A 8 -7.23 3.50 -3.82
C ASP A 8 -5.72 3.43 -3.47
N GLY A 9 -5.37 3.03 -2.26
CA GLY A 9 -3.99 3.04 -1.77
C GLY A 9 -3.45 4.43 -1.41
N TYR A 10 -4.17 5.51 -1.73
CA TYR A 10 -3.86 6.86 -1.24
C TYR A 10 -5.13 7.68 -0.97
N GLU A 11 -5.05 8.65 -0.06
CA GLU A 11 -6.16 9.58 0.21
C GLU A 11 -5.66 10.93 0.71
N PHE A 12 -6.22 12.03 0.18
CA PHE A 12 -5.92 13.38 0.61
C PHE A 12 -6.86 13.88 1.70
N PHE A 13 -6.29 14.53 2.70
CA PHE A 13 -6.98 15.15 3.83
C PHE A 13 -6.61 16.63 3.97
N ALA A 14 -7.36 17.36 4.81
CA ALA A 14 -7.05 18.72 5.24
C ALA A 14 -6.77 19.69 4.08
N LYS A 15 -7.61 19.64 3.03
CA LYS A 15 -7.45 20.40 1.77
C LYS A 15 -6.15 20.05 1.04
N ARG A 16 -5.88 18.74 0.88
CA ARG A 16 -4.69 18.18 0.21
C ARG A 16 -3.35 18.52 0.89
N ARG A 17 -3.38 18.95 2.15
CA ARG A 17 -2.15 19.24 2.93
C ARG A 17 -1.60 18.00 3.65
N LEU A 18 -2.37 16.92 3.67
CA LEU A 18 -1.96 15.65 4.24
C LEU A 18 -2.37 14.55 3.27
N VAL A 19 -1.45 13.64 2.98
CA VAL A 19 -1.73 12.43 2.21
C VAL A 19 -1.52 11.20 3.10
N THR A 20 -2.45 10.26 3.01
CA THR A 20 -2.30 8.90 3.55
C THR A 20 -1.89 7.99 2.40
N ILE A 21 -0.89 7.14 2.61
CA ILE A 21 -0.43 6.16 1.62
C ILE A 21 -0.47 4.78 2.25
N PHE A 22 -1.02 3.83 1.51
CA PHE A 22 -1.08 2.42 1.85
C PHE A 22 -0.50 1.61 0.70
N SER A 23 0.53 0.81 0.95
CA SER A 23 1.33 0.19 -0.12
C SER A 23 1.07 -1.31 -0.33
N ALA A 24 0.21 -1.92 0.49
CA ALA A 24 -0.12 -3.35 0.39
C ALA A 24 -1.47 -3.52 -0.32
N PRO A 25 -1.49 -3.84 -1.62
CA PRO A 25 -2.73 -4.19 -2.29
C PRO A 25 -3.31 -5.48 -1.71
N ASN A 26 -4.63 -5.58 -1.71
CA ASN A 26 -5.38 -6.68 -1.11
C ASN A 26 -4.95 -6.99 0.34
N TYR A 27 -4.96 -5.98 1.21
CA TYR A 27 -4.43 -6.13 2.56
C TYR A 27 -5.12 -7.28 3.30
N GLY A 28 -4.33 -8.17 3.91
CA GLY A 28 -4.85 -9.32 4.64
C GLY A 28 -5.63 -10.35 3.80
N GLY A 29 -5.79 -10.15 2.48
CA GLY A 29 -6.70 -10.94 1.66
C GLY A 29 -8.19 -10.65 1.90
N GLU A 30 -8.50 -9.65 2.73
CA GLU A 30 -9.86 -9.30 3.17
C GLU A 30 -10.34 -7.97 2.60
N PHE A 31 -9.41 -7.06 2.26
CA PHE A 31 -9.70 -5.74 1.73
C PHE A 31 -9.41 -5.73 0.23
N ASP A 32 -10.34 -5.32 -0.63
CA ASP A 32 -10.08 -5.19 -2.09
C ASP A 32 -9.36 -3.87 -2.44
N ASN A 33 -8.50 -3.39 -1.54
CA ASN A 33 -7.81 -2.12 -1.71
C ASN A 33 -6.65 -2.23 -2.71
N ALA A 34 -6.41 -1.15 -3.45
CA ALA A 34 -5.16 -0.95 -4.15
C ALA A 34 -4.05 -0.56 -3.17
N GLY A 35 -2.81 -0.74 -3.60
CA GLY A 35 -1.65 -0.09 -3.00
C GLY A 35 -1.28 1.17 -3.78
N ALA A 36 -0.55 2.09 -3.16
CA ALA A 36 0.05 3.22 -3.85
C ALA A 36 1.50 3.47 -3.41
N LEU A 37 2.30 4.00 -4.33
CA LEU A 37 3.61 4.59 -4.08
C LEU A 37 3.54 6.09 -4.37
N LEU A 38 4.11 6.91 -3.50
CA LEU A 38 4.30 8.34 -3.74
C LEU A 38 5.74 8.60 -4.20
N SER A 39 5.90 9.16 -5.39
CA SER A 39 7.18 9.67 -5.89
C SER A 39 7.19 11.19 -5.80
N VAL A 40 8.31 11.76 -5.38
CA VAL A 40 8.52 13.22 -5.31
C VAL A 40 9.76 13.55 -6.13
N ASP A 41 9.60 14.38 -7.16
CA ASP A 41 10.71 14.78 -8.02
C ASP A 41 11.48 16.00 -7.47
N GLN A 42 12.53 16.43 -8.18
CA GLN A 42 13.35 17.58 -7.80
C GLN A 42 12.57 18.91 -7.82
N SER A 43 11.47 18.98 -8.58
CA SER A 43 10.56 20.13 -8.61
C SER A 43 9.48 20.06 -7.53
N LEU A 44 9.57 19.08 -6.61
CA LEU A 44 8.58 18.78 -5.57
C LEU A 44 7.21 18.36 -6.12
N VAL A 45 7.16 17.93 -7.38
CA VAL A 45 5.94 17.36 -7.96
C VAL A 45 5.74 15.99 -7.34
N CYS A 46 4.56 15.80 -6.75
CA CYS A 46 4.12 14.55 -6.17
C CYS A 46 3.31 13.74 -7.20
N SER A 47 3.79 12.55 -7.54
CA SER A 47 3.09 11.60 -8.41
C SER A 47 2.79 10.29 -7.67
N PHE A 48 1.70 9.63 -8.07
CA PHE A 48 1.26 8.37 -7.46
C PHE A 48 1.32 7.25 -8.48
N GLU A 49 1.92 6.12 -8.10
CA GLU A 49 1.85 4.86 -8.84
C GLU A 49 0.90 3.91 -8.10
N ILE A 50 -0.09 3.38 -8.82
CA ILE A 50 -1.14 2.53 -8.23
C ILE A 50 -0.79 1.06 -8.46
N LEU A 51 -0.67 0.32 -7.36
CA LEU A 51 -0.41 -1.11 -7.32
C LEU A 51 -1.74 -1.84 -7.21
N LYS A 52 -2.18 -2.49 -8.29
CA LYS A 52 -3.37 -3.33 -8.26
C LYS A 52 -3.06 -4.68 -7.60
N PRO A 53 -4.04 -5.33 -6.95
CA PRO A 53 -3.91 -6.71 -6.51
C PRO A 53 -3.44 -7.61 -7.66
N ALA A 54 -2.47 -8.49 -7.37
CA ALA A 54 -2.02 -9.47 -8.34
C ALA A 54 -3.15 -10.48 -8.61
N PRO A 55 -3.35 -10.94 -9.87
CA PRO A 55 -4.32 -11.99 -10.16
C PRO A 55 -3.95 -13.26 -9.40
N ALA A 56 -4.98 -13.97 -8.90
CA ALA A 56 -4.84 -15.13 -8.01
C ALA A 56 -3.91 -16.26 -8.54
N SER A 57 -3.62 -16.27 -9.84
CA SER A 57 -2.74 -17.24 -10.50
C SER A 57 -1.23 -16.96 -10.36
N SER A 58 -0.82 -15.86 -9.73
CA SER A 58 0.59 -15.42 -9.68
C SER A 58 1.24 -15.45 -8.28
N SER A 59 0.61 -16.11 -7.30
CA SER A 59 1.20 -16.23 -5.97
C SER A 59 2.39 -17.21 -5.98
N ASN A 60 3.61 -16.68 -6.12
CA ASN A 60 4.73 -17.27 -5.39
C ASN A 60 4.42 -17.07 -3.91
N PRO A 61 4.16 -18.13 -3.12
CA PRO A 61 3.89 -17.97 -1.71
C PRO A 61 5.16 -17.41 -1.07
N LEU A 62 5.11 -16.13 -0.67
CA LEU A 62 6.10 -15.54 0.21
C LEU A 62 6.27 -16.52 1.39
N LYS A 63 7.44 -17.16 1.47
CA LYS A 63 7.81 -18.06 2.58
C LYS A 63 7.42 -17.36 3.87
N LYS A 64 6.45 -17.91 4.59
CA LYS A 64 6.04 -17.44 5.91
C LYS A 64 7.31 -17.27 6.74
N VAL A 65 7.65 -16.03 7.10
CA VAL A 65 8.79 -15.75 7.97
C VAL A 65 8.57 -16.55 9.25
N PRO A 66 9.51 -17.44 9.66
CA PRO A 66 9.37 -18.17 10.90
C PRO A 66 9.23 -17.19 12.05
N LYS A 67 8.15 -17.32 12.85
CA LYS A 67 7.98 -16.53 14.07
C LYS A 67 9.09 -16.94 15.05
N MET A 68 10.07 -16.06 15.22
CA MET A 68 11.11 -16.22 16.24
C MET A 68 10.50 -16.07 17.63
N GLY A 69 10.61 -17.14 18.43
CA GLY A 69 10.64 -17.09 19.88
C GLY A 69 9.30 -17.25 20.61
N LYS A 70 9.04 -18.47 21.11
CA LYS A 70 8.55 -18.75 22.47
C LYS A 70 8.96 -20.17 22.90
N SER A 71 10.00 -20.27 23.74
CA SER A 71 10.17 -21.23 24.83
C SER A 71 11.35 -20.77 25.68
#